data_AF-A0A7C7MS99-F1
#
_entry.id   AF-A0A7C7MS99-F1
#
_cell.length_a   1.000
_cell.length_b   1.000
_cell.length_c   1.000
_cell.angle_alpha   90.00
_cell.angle_beta   90.00
_cell.angle_gamma   90.00
#
_symmetry.space_group_name_H-M   'P 1'
#
loop_
_entity.id
_entity.type
_entity.pdbx_description
1 polymer ?
#
loop_
_entity_poly.entity_id
_entity_poly.type
_entity_poly.pdbx_seq_one_letter_code
_entity_poly.pdbx_strand_id
1 'polypeptide(L)'
;MKRIFHLKTIITLLLCSTTMLGNENANEVIARLLNEMNIEISNRSTKFYKEIAPKELLRSQINLSLQKTTRTKKIVQLLLKKDDINNQVAKIESRYESDIAKIRYLKGLQIIKILYDKTLALDHHFASVSTLNDINKMANPNQYEDFREVQMLLSEKKDKKMGFNLSSLLGDNIYTAVVHSFVSLFTNNETSKTEKEMRLQNVECILDFTLRMHNDLNTIYFETAFLQKNNEAIMAELEQLFKDYTRPIKYKTNLKTCRENDEWSDIRSDLSQYLGTMNDAIEAGNQPSQVRNMQINLQFPIDRLLQFITQYNAFIDQGTKFYEKFGIMLSSYENEVQCASKIPREYTKMKENINLSIEKFNTAYRPIEINGSKLKELLYGINEYEH
;
A
#
# COMPACT_ATOMS: atom_id res chain seq x y z
N MET A 1 56.93 -28.54 -18.83
CA MET A 1 57.37 -27.24 -19.39
C MET A 1 56.17 -26.60 -20.10
N LYS A 2 55.73 -25.42 -19.60
CA LYS A 2 54.99 -24.31 -20.26
C LYS A 2 53.84 -24.68 -21.25
N ARG A 3 52.53 -24.44 -20.99
CA ARG A 3 51.81 -23.21 -20.59
C ARG A 3 51.92 -22.10 -21.65
N ILE A 4 50.79 -21.64 -22.23
CA ILE A 4 50.31 -20.22 -22.30
C ILE A 4 49.48 -19.85 -23.56
N PHE A 5 48.23 -19.40 -23.29
CA PHE A 5 47.42 -18.28 -23.85
C PHE A 5 46.99 -18.29 -25.33
N HIS A 6 45.67 -18.32 -25.62
CA HIS A 6 44.70 -17.20 -25.65
C HIS A 6 44.98 -16.19 -26.77
N LEU A 7 43.98 -15.85 -27.60
CA LEU A 7 43.25 -14.56 -27.58
C LEU A 7 42.35 -14.37 -28.84
N LYS A 8 41.15 -13.80 -28.61
CA LYS A 8 40.27 -13.07 -29.56
C LYS A 8 39.34 -13.89 -30.48
N THR A 9 38.09 -14.12 -30.03
CA THR A 9 36.85 -13.49 -30.58
C THR A 9 35.61 -14.02 -29.86
N ILE A 10 35.24 -13.38 -28.75
CA ILE A 10 33.91 -13.41 -28.13
C ILE A 10 33.65 -11.96 -27.69
N ILE A 11 32.38 -11.53 -27.69
CA ILE A 11 31.82 -10.18 -27.43
C ILE A 11 31.59 -9.46 -28.77
N THR A 12 30.36 -9.27 -29.24
CA THR A 12 29.29 -8.52 -28.56
C THR A 12 27.92 -8.95 -29.11
N LEU A 13 27.16 -9.76 -28.37
CA LEU A 13 25.72 -9.83 -28.57
C LEU A 13 25.14 -8.72 -27.68
N LEU A 14 24.78 -7.61 -28.31
CA LEU A 14 23.94 -6.57 -27.70
C LEU A 14 22.61 -7.22 -27.30
N LEU A 15 22.48 -7.60 -26.03
CA LEU A 15 21.18 -7.69 -25.38
C LEU A 15 20.80 -6.26 -24.99
N CYS A 16 20.21 -5.58 -25.97
CA CYS A 16 19.36 -4.44 -25.76
C CYS A 16 18.13 -4.94 -24.98
N SER A 17 18.18 -4.84 -23.65
CA SER A 17 17.00 -5.04 -22.82
C SER A 17 16.08 -3.85 -23.06
N THR A 18 15.24 -3.96 -24.07
CA THR A 18 14.02 -3.15 -24.18
C THR A 18 13.25 -3.33 -22.88
N THR A 19 13.12 -2.26 -22.11
CA THR A 19 12.13 -2.12 -21.05
C THR A 19 10.75 -2.18 -21.70
N MET A 20 10.25 -3.40 -21.89
CA MET A 20 8.83 -3.65 -22.06
C MET A 20 8.18 -3.28 -20.74
N LEU A 21 7.66 -2.05 -20.67
CA LEU A 21 6.64 -1.62 -19.72
C LEU A 21 5.35 -2.42 -20.01
N GLY A 22 5.39 -3.72 -19.70
CA GLY A 22 4.20 -4.48 -19.40
C GLY A 22 3.75 -4.08 -18.00
N ASN A 23 2.45 -3.86 -17.83
CA ASN A 23 1.78 -3.65 -16.56
C ASN A 23 1.94 -4.93 -15.70
N GLU A 24 3.14 -5.21 -15.19
CA GLU A 24 3.39 -6.32 -14.28
C GLU A 24 2.54 -6.05 -13.03
N ASN A 25 1.73 -7.05 -12.66
CA ASN A 25 0.96 -6.99 -11.45
C ASN A 25 1.93 -6.76 -10.27
N ALA A 26 1.76 -5.66 -9.52
CA ALA A 26 2.66 -5.32 -8.42
C ALA A 26 2.81 -6.46 -7.39
N ASN A 27 1.80 -7.32 -7.30
CA ASN A 27 1.79 -8.52 -6.48
C ASN A 27 2.78 -9.59 -7.01
N GLU A 28 2.88 -9.78 -8.33
CA GLU A 28 3.90 -10.63 -8.95
C GLU A 28 5.32 -10.08 -8.76
N VAL A 29 5.47 -8.74 -8.78
CA VAL A 29 6.75 -8.08 -8.50
C VAL A 29 7.20 -8.39 -7.06
N ILE A 30 6.30 -8.26 -6.08
CA ILE A 30 6.61 -8.60 -4.69
C ILE A 30 6.95 -10.09 -4.55
N ALA A 31 6.17 -11.00 -5.14
CA ALA A 31 6.44 -12.44 -5.10
C ALA A 31 7.86 -12.75 -5.60
N ARG A 32 8.24 -12.13 -6.73
CA ARG A 32 9.57 -12.26 -7.32
C ARG A 32 10.65 -11.74 -6.38
N LEU A 33 10.44 -10.58 -5.77
CA LEU A 33 11.37 -10.00 -4.80
C LEU A 33 11.63 -10.90 -3.60
N LEU A 34 10.58 -11.52 -3.06
CA LEU A 34 10.70 -12.46 -1.93
C LEU A 34 11.41 -13.74 -2.36
N ASN A 35 11.14 -14.24 -3.57
CA ASN A 35 11.83 -15.40 -4.10
C ASN A 35 13.33 -15.13 -4.34
N GLU A 36 13.66 -13.97 -4.92
CA GLU A 36 15.04 -13.52 -5.08
C GLU A 36 15.76 -13.40 -3.73
N MET A 37 15.09 -12.82 -2.72
CA MET A 37 15.62 -12.72 -1.37
C MET A 37 15.94 -14.10 -0.80
N ASN A 38 15.02 -15.06 -0.93
CA ASN A 38 15.20 -16.42 -0.45
C ASN A 38 16.37 -17.12 -1.14
N ILE A 39 16.50 -16.97 -2.46
CA ILE A 39 17.61 -17.54 -3.23
C ILE A 39 18.94 -16.93 -2.79
N GLU A 40 19.00 -15.60 -2.62
CA GLU A 40 20.23 -14.92 -2.22
C GLU A 40 20.67 -15.31 -0.80
N ILE A 41 19.72 -15.37 0.14
CA ILE A 41 19.95 -15.87 1.51
C ILE A 41 20.44 -17.32 1.46
N SER A 42 19.75 -18.22 0.76
CA SER A 42 20.12 -19.63 0.66
C SER A 42 21.54 -19.84 0.09
N ASN A 43 21.91 -19.06 -0.93
CA ASN A 43 23.25 -19.07 -1.50
C ASN A 43 24.30 -18.62 -0.48
N ARG A 44 24.02 -17.57 0.30
CA ARG A 44 24.92 -17.09 1.36
C ARG A 44 25.04 -18.07 2.50
N SER A 45 23.93 -18.64 2.98
CA SER A 45 23.92 -19.66 4.02
C SER A 45 24.71 -20.90 3.59
N THR A 46 24.56 -21.35 2.34
CA THR A 46 25.35 -22.49 1.81
C THR A 46 26.84 -22.20 1.83
N LYS A 47 27.26 -20.98 1.46
CA LYS A 47 28.67 -20.58 1.52
C LYS A 47 29.18 -20.54 2.96
N PHE A 48 28.40 -19.96 3.87
CA PHE A 48 28.70 -19.90 5.30
C PHE A 48 28.89 -21.31 5.89
N TYR A 49 27.96 -22.23 5.67
CA TYR A 49 28.06 -23.59 6.20
C TYR A 49 29.29 -24.36 5.69
N LYS A 50 29.68 -24.13 4.43
CA LYS A 50 30.91 -24.71 3.86
C LYS A 50 32.18 -24.16 4.54
N GLU A 51 32.16 -22.91 4.96
CA GLU A 51 33.32 -22.24 5.58
C GLU A 51 33.43 -22.55 7.08
N ILE A 52 32.29 -22.63 7.78
CA ILE A 52 32.23 -22.82 9.24
C ILE A 52 32.43 -24.28 9.67
N ALA A 53 31.90 -25.25 8.91
CA ALA A 53 31.96 -26.67 9.24
C ALA A 53 33.37 -27.22 9.53
N PRO A 54 34.41 -26.94 8.71
CA PRO A 54 35.76 -27.43 9.00
C PRO A 54 36.37 -26.77 10.26
N LYS A 55 36.00 -25.52 10.55
CA LYS A 55 36.47 -24.80 11.76
C LYS A 55 35.84 -25.38 13.02
N GLU A 56 34.55 -25.69 12.97
CA GLU A 56 33.83 -26.35 14.05
C GLU A 56 34.36 -27.76 14.34
N LEU A 57 34.62 -28.54 13.28
CA LEU A 57 35.23 -29.87 13.42
C LEU A 57 36.60 -29.77 14.10
N LEU A 58 37.44 -28.83 13.67
CA LEU A 58 38.75 -28.61 14.27
C LEU A 58 38.66 -28.15 15.73
N ARG A 59 37.69 -27.27 16.05
CA ARG A 59 37.40 -26.83 17.42
C ARG A 59 37.02 -28.00 18.32
N SER A 60 36.17 -28.90 17.83
CA SER A 60 35.77 -30.12 18.53
C SER A 60 36.96 -31.07 18.78
N GLN A 61 37.80 -31.29 17.76
CA GLN A 61 39.02 -32.11 17.87
C GLN A 61 40.01 -31.54 18.90
N ILE A 62 40.16 -30.22 18.97
CA ILE A 62 41.02 -29.56 19.97
C ILE A 62 40.44 -29.73 21.38
N ASN A 63 39.13 -29.59 21.56
CA ASN A 63 38.47 -29.82 22.85
C ASN A 63 38.70 -31.25 23.35
N LEU A 64 38.55 -32.26 22.48
CA LEU A 64 38.84 -33.65 22.82
C LEU A 64 40.32 -33.87 23.17
N SER A 65 41.22 -33.18 22.46
CA SER A 65 42.66 -33.26 22.72
C SER A 65 43.06 -32.60 24.05
N LEU A 66 42.39 -31.50 24.42
CA LEU A 66 42.58 -30.81 25.70
C LEU A 66 42.16 -31.69 26.88
N GLN A 67 41.05 -32.42 26.77
CA GLN A 67 40.57 -33.34 27.81
C GLN A 67 41.54 -34.51 28.09
N LYS A 68 42.28 -34.95 27.07
CA LYS A 68 43.19 -36.12 27.17
C LYS A 68 44.63 -35.76 27.51
N THR A 69 45.02 -34.48 27.38
CA THR A 69 46.41 -34.07 27.50
C THR A 69 46.76 -33.68 28.94
N THR A 70 47.82 -34.27 29.49
CA THR A 70 48.33 -33.96 30.85
C THR A 70 49.58 -33.07 30.83
N ARG A 71 50.17 -32.83 29.66
CA ARG A 71 51.39 -32.01 29.51
C ARG A 71 51.07 -30.52 29.38
N THR A 72 51.49 -29.71 30.34
CA THR A 72 51.24 -28.25 30.40
C THR A 72 51.58 -27.50 29.10
N LYS A 73 52.76 -27.75 28.52
CA LYS A 73 53.18 -27.09 27.26
C LYS A 73 52.23 -27.37 26.09
N LYS A 74 51.71 -28.61 26.00
CA LYS A 74 50.78 -29.02 24.95
C LYS A 74 49.36 -28.49 25.21
N ILE A 75 48.96 -28.38 26.48
CA ILE A 75 47.70 -27.71 26.87
C ILE A 75 47.73 -26.25 26.41
N VAL A 76 48.78 -25.49 26.74
CA VAL A 76 48.91 -24.07 26.35
C VAL A 76 48.85 -23.92 24.82
N GLN A 77 49.56 -24.75 24.07
CA GLN A 77 49.50 -24.73 22.60
C GLN A 77 48.11 -25.01 22.04
N LEU A 78 47.37 -25.96 22.63
CA LEU A 78 46.01 -26.29 22.23
C LEU A 78 45.03 -25.14 22.58
N LEU A 79 45.22 -24.47 23.72
CA LEU A 79 44.44 -23.29 24.10
C LEU A 79 44.65 -22.13 23.13
N LEU A 80 45.91 -21.83 22.75
CA LEU A 80 46.21 -20.79 21.76
C LEU A 80 45.58 -21.09 20.39
N LYS A 81 45.64 -22.36 19.95
CA LYS A 81 44.97 -22.78 18.71
C LYS A 81 43.45 -22.68 18.80
N LYS A 82 42.87 -23.02 19.95
CA LYS A 82 41.43 -22.89 20.19
C LYS A 82 41.00 -21.43 20.13
N ASP A 83 41.77 -20.54 20.73
CA ASP A 83 41.51 -19.11 20.72
C ASP A 83 41.54 -18.53 19.28
N ASP A 84 42.57 -18.87 18.50
CA ASP A 84 42.65 -18.52 17.08
C ASP A 84 41.43 -19.01 16.26
N ILE A 85 41.00 -20.26 16.48
CA ILE A 85 39.81 -20.80 15.80
C ILE A 85 38.54 -20.09 16.25
N ASN A 86 38.39 -19.80 17.54
CA ASN A 86 37.24 -19.05 18.04
C ASN A 86 37.16 -17.66 17.42
N ASN A 87 38.30 -16.97 17.28
CA ASN A 87 38.37 -15.67 16.61
C ASN A 87 38.00 -15.77 15.12
N GLN A 88 38.44 -16.83 14.43
CA GLN A 88 38.06 -17.08 13.03
C GLN A 88 36.57 -17.38 12.88
N VAL A 89 36.01 -18.21 13.75
CA VAL A 89 34.57 -18.54 13.80
C VAL A 89 33.75 -17.26 14.00
N ALA A 90 34.08 -16.45 15.01
CA ALA A 90 33.38 -15.20 15.30
C ALA A 90 33.42 -14.21 14.12
N LYS A 91 34.55 -14.14 13.40
CA LYS A 91 34.68 -13.33 12.16
C LYS A 91 33.78 -13.85 11.04
N ILE A 92 33.76 -15.17 10.80
CA ILE A 92 32.93 -15.79 9.77
C ILE A 92 31.44 -15.55 10.08
N GLU A 93 31.02 -15.75 11.32
CA GLU A 93 29.65 -15.48 11.78
C GLU A 93 29.29 -14.00 11.61
N SER A 94 30.15 -13.08 12.04
CA SER A 94 29.88 -11.64 11.92
C SER A 94 29.76 -11.17 10.46
N ARG A 95 30.58 -11.71 9.56
CA ARG A 95 30.49 -11.44 8.12
C ARG A 95 29.22 -12.02 7.50
N TYR A 96 28.81 -13.22 7.94
CA TYR A 96 27.56 -13.82 7.51
C TYR A 96 26.35 -12.97 7.91
N GLU A 97 26.28 -12.55 9.18
CA GLU A 97 25.22 -11.65 9.67
C GLU A 97 25.18 -10.32 8.90
N SER A 98 26.35 -9.77 8.57
CA SER A 98 26.48 -8.58 7.71
C SER A 98 25.88 -8.78 6.32
N ASP A 99 26.24 -9.89 5.66
CA ASP A 99 25.73 -10.24 4.33
C ASP A 99 24.20 -10.42 4.33
N ILE A 100 23.66 -11.10 5.35
CA ILE A 100 22.22 -11.31 5.50
C ILE A 100 21.49 -9.99 5.78
N ALA A 101 22.02 -9.15 6.68
CA ALA A 101 21.46 -7.85 6.98
C ALA A 101 21.40 -6.96 5.74
N LYS A 102 22.46 -6.97 4.89
CA LYS A 102 22.48 -6.25 3.62
C LYS A 102 21.32 -6.66 2.71
N ILE A 103 21.13 -7.97 2.51
CA ILE A 103 20.10 -8.51 1.62
C ILE A 103 18.72 -8.04 2.10
N ARG A 104 18.41 -8.27 3.39
CA ARG A 104 17.12 -7.92 3.98
C ARG A 104 16.86 -6.41 3.93
N TYR A 105 17.88 -5.60 4.22
CA TYR A 105 17.77 -4.14 4.18
C TYR A 105 17.44 -3.62 2.77
N LEU A 106 18.15 -4.12 1.75
CA LEU A 106 17.89 -3.74 0.35
C LEU A 106 16.50 -4.17 -0.12
N LYS A 107 16.08 -5.39 0.24
CA LYS A 107 14.75 -5.89 -0.11
C LYS A 107 13.64 -5.15 0.63
N GLY A 108 13.88 -4.76 1.89
CA GLY A 108 12.95 -3.91 2.63
C GLY A 108 12.76 -2.53 1.98
N LEU A 109 13.82 -1.90 1.49
CA LEU A 109 13.71 -0.66 0.71
C LEU A 109 12.91 -0.83 -0.58
N GLN A 110 13.06 -1.96 -1.27
CA GLN A 110 12.25 -2.27 -2.47
C GLN A 110 10.77 -2.45 -2.12
N ILE A 111 10.46 -3.06 -0.97
CA ILE A 111 9.08 -3.14 -0.47
C ILE A 111 8.52 -1.76 -0.17
N ILE A 112 9.30 -0.89 0.51
CA ILE A 112 8.89 0.51 0.79
C ILE A 112 8.55 1.24 -0.52
N LYS A 113 9.38 1.08 -1.56
CA LYS A 113 9.12 1.65 -2.89
C LYS A 113 7.77 1.20 -3.46
N ILE A 114 7.49 -0.10 -3.42
CA ILE A 114 6.23 -0.67 -3.95
C ILE A 114 5.02 -0.17 -3.17
N LEU A 115 5.11 -0.13 -1.83
CA LEU A 115 4.03 0.39 -0.98
C LEU A 115 3.77 1.88 -1.28
N TYR A 116 4.81 2.64 -1.59
CA TYR A 116 4.67 4.05 -1.98
C TYR A 116 3.93 4.20 -3.29
N ASP A 117 4.31 3.43 -4.32
CA ASP A 117 3.64 3.46 -5.62
C ASP A 117 2.16 3.02 -5.50
N LYS A 118 1.84 2.03 -4.64
CA LYS A 118 0.45 1.64 -4.37
C LYS A 118 -0.33 2.73 -3.63
N THR A 119 0.27 3.42 -2.65
CA THR A 119 -0.37 4.53 -1.92
C THR A 119 -0.61 5.74 -2.83
N LEU A 120 0.29 6.01 -3.77
CA LEU A 120 0.08 7.02 -4.82
C LEU A 120 -1.06 6.62 -5.76
N ALA A 121 -1.14 5.35 -6.15
CA ALA A 121 -2.24 4.87 -6.98
C ALA A 121 -3.61 4.99 -6.27
N LEU A 122 -3.64 4.84 -4.95
CA LEU A 122 -4.82 5.12 -4.11
C LEU A 122 -5.16 6.61 -4.07
N ASP A 123 -4.15 7.48 -3.97
CA ASP A 123 -4.35 8.93 -4.01
C ASP A 123 -5.01 9.37 -5.33
N HIS A 124 -4.49 8.87 -6.46
CA HIS A 124 -5.11 9.06 -7.78
C HIS A 124 -6.51 8.47 -7.86
N HIS A 125 -6.75 7.31 -7.25
CA HIS A 125 -8.07 6.72 -7.16
C HIS A 125 -9.05 7.66 -6.46
N PHE A 126 -8.73 8.14 -5.26
CA PHE A 126 -9.60 9.03 -4.50
C PHE A 126 -9.83 10.38 -5.19
N ALA A 127 -8.80 10.94 -5.84
CA ALA A 127 -8.94 12.16 -6.64
C ALA A 127 -9.90 12.01 -7.85
N SER A 128 -10.09 10.77 -8.32
CA SER A 128 -10.99 10.46 -9.45
C SER A 128 -12.43 10.10 -9.04
N VAL A 129 -12.69 9.88 -7.75
CA VAL A 129 -14.05 9.55 -7.26
C VAL A 129 -14.94 10.79 -7.34
N SER A 130 -16.21 10.58 -7.73
CA SER A 130 -17.23 11.62 -7.93
C SER A 130 -17.18 12.71 -6.86
N THR A 131 -17.06 13.96 -7.30
CA THR A 131 -16.91 15.10 -6.38
C THR A 131 -18.22 15.38 -5.64
N LEU A 132 -18.16 16.12 -4.53
CA LEU A 132 -19.35 16.64 -3.81
C LEU A 132 -20.39 17.25 -4.78
N ASN A 133 -19.89 17.90 -5.83
CA ASN A 133 -20.72 18.53 -6.85
C ASN A 133 -21.51 17.50 -7.67
N ASP A 134 -20.91 16.36 -8.01
CA ASP A 134 -21.57 15.32 -8.81
C ASP A 134 -22.62 14.58 -7.98
N ILE A 135 -22.32 14.33 -6.71
CA ILE A 135 -23.26 13.73 -5.74
C ILE A 135 -24.44 14.68 -5.47
N ASN A 136 -24.17 15.96 -5.23
CA ASN A 136 -25.23 16.96 -5.07
C ASN A 136 -26.08 17.12 -6.34
N LYS A 137 -25.50 17.00 -7.54
CA LYS A 137 -26.26 17.04 -8.78
C LYS A 137 -27.20 15.84 -8.92
N MET A 138 -26.72 14.63 -8.65
CA MET A 138 -27.53 13.42 -8.72
C MET A 138 -28.69 13.46 -7.72
N ALA A 139 -28.42 13.95 -6.51
CA ALA A 139 -29.43 14.03 -5.46
C ALA A 139 -30.34 15.26 -5.56
N ASN A 140 -30.15 16.17 -6.53
CA ASN A 140 -30.95 17.39 -6.62
C ASN A 140 -32.03 17.31 -7.71
N PRO A 141 -33.33 17.37 -7.35
CA PRO A 141 -34.43 17.20 -8.29
C PRO A 141 -34.48 18.34 -9.32
N ASN A 142 -33.92 19.53 -9.01
CA ASN A 142 -33.82 20.65 -9.94
C ASN A 142 -32.86 20.37 -11.12
N GLN A 143 -32.03 19.33 -11.06
CA GLN A 143 -31.16 18.94 -12.17
C GLN A 143 -31.91 18.18 -13.27
N TYR A 144 -33.11 17.68 -13.00
CA TYR A 144 -33.91 16.90 -13.94
C TYR A 144 -34.89 17.81 -14.70
N GLU A 145 -34.91 17.67 -16.02
CA GLU A 145 -35.73 18.51 -16.92
C GLU A 145 -37.23 18.33 -16.64
N ASP A 146 -37.71 17.09 -16.55
CA ASP A 146 -39.11 16.77 -16.22
C ASP A 146 -39.57 17.44 -14.90
N PHE A 147 -38.69 17.51 -13.89
CA PHE A 147 -39.00 18.15 -12.62
C PHE A 147 -39.08 19.67 -12.74
N ARG A 148 -38.14 20.29 -13.48
CA ARG A 148 -38.16 21.74 -13.75
C ARG A 148 -39.38 22.15 -14.57
N GLU A 149 -39.77 21.36 -15.56
CA GLU A 149 -40.98 21.61 -16.36
C GLU A 149 -42.23 21.63 -15.49
N VAL A 150 -42.38 20.62 -14.61
CA VAL A 150 -43.49 20.60 -13.65
C VAL A 150 -43.43 21.79 -12.69
N GLN A 151 -42.25 22.16 -12.20
CA GLN A 151 -42.06 23.32 -11.32
C GLN A 151 -42.43 24.65 -12.00
N MET A 152 -42.06 24.84 -13.27
CA MET A 152 -42.41 26.03 -14.06
C MET A 152 -43.92 26.11 -14.29
N LEU A 153 -44.54 25.01 -14.72
CA LEU A 153 -45.98 24.95 -14.96
C LEU A 153 -46.81 25.19 -13.68
N LEU A 154 -46.28 24.82 -12.51
CA LEU A 154 -46.89 25.12 -11.20
C LEU A 154 -46.69 26.56 -10.76
N SER A 155 -45.58 27.17 -11.17
CA SER A 155 -45.25 28.57 -10.87
C SER A 155 -46.04 29.55 -11.74
N GLU A 156 -46.30 29.20 -13.01
CA GLU A 156 -47.07 30.02 -13.95
C GLU A 156 -48.57 30.05 -13.64
N LYS A 157 -49.14 28.92 -13.21
CA LYS A 157 -50.56 28.81 -12.82
C LYS A 157 -50.83 29.18 -11.35
N LYS A 158 -49.94 29.96 -10.71
CA LYS A 158 -50.00 30.27 -9.28
C LYS A 158 -50.94 31.44 -9.02
N ASP A 159 -51.92 31.22 -8.14
CA ASP A 159 -52.90 32.24 -7.77
C ASP A 159 -52.21 33.33 -6.91
N LYS A 160 -52.15 34.58 -7.41
CA LYS A 160 -51.39 35.69 -6.79
C LYS A 160 -51.82 36.02 -5.36
N LYS A 161 -52.98 35.51 -4.91
CA LYS A 161 -53.56 35.78 -3.58
C LYS A 161 -53.19 34.76 -2.49
N MET A 162 -52.58 33.61 -2.81
CA MET A 162 -52.29 32.54 -1.84
C MET A 162 -50.83 32.04 -1.82
N GLY A 163 -49.89 32.71 -2.48
CA GLY A 163 -48.52 32.19 -2.67
C GLY A 163 -47.52 32.54 -1.57
N PHE A 164 -47.00 31.53 -0.86
CA PHE A 164 -45.70 31.64 -0.18
C PHE A 164 -44.60 31.66 -1.26
N ASN A 165 -43.73 32.67 -1.25
CA ASN A 165 -42.63 32.78 -2.22
C ASN A 165 -41.34 32.29 -1.57
N LEU A 166 -40.85 31.14 -2.03
CA LEU A 166 -39.60 30.60 -1.54
C LEU A 166 -38.47 31.50 -2.08
N SER A 167 -37.60 32.03 -1.21
CA SER A 167 -36.44 32.79 -1.67
C SER A 167 -35.52 31.90 -2.52
N SER A 168 -34.75 32.49 -3.43
CA SER A 168 -33.79 31.74 -4.27
C SER A 168 -32.87 30.82 -3.46
N LEU A 169 -32.47 31.26 -2.26
CA LEU A 169 -31.67 30.49 -1.31
C LEU A 169 -32.33 29.18 -0.83
N LEU A 170 -33.65 29.16 -0.71
CA LEU A 170 -34.40 27.97 -0.31
C LEU A 170 -34.86 27.17 -1.53
N GLY A 171 -34.90 27.74 -2.73
CA GLY A 171 -35.25 27.02 -3.97
C GLY A 171 -34.23 25.97 -4.38
N ASP A 172 -32.96 26.16 -4.04
CA ASP A 172 -31.86 25.24 -4.37
C ASP A 172 -31.75 24.06 -3.40
N ASN A 173 -32.39 24.14 -2.23
CA ASN A 173 -32.42 23.05 -1.27
C ASN A 173 -33.46 21.99 -1.68
N ILE A 174 -33.04 20.73 -1.65
CA ILE A 174 -33.79 19.58 -2.14
C ILE A 174 -35.14 19.44 -1.45
N TYR A 175 -35.16 19.48 -0.11
CA TYR A 175 -36.37 19.27 0.67
C TYR A 175 -37.38 20.38 0.45
N THR A 176 -36.91 21.62 0.37
CA THR A 176 -37.77 22.79 0.16
C THR A 176 -38.26 22.91 -1.27
N ALA A 177 -37.46 22.52 -2.27
CA ALA A 177 -37.90 22.41 -3.66
C ALA A 177 -39.02 21.37 -3.81
N VAL A 178 -38.84 20.19 -3.21
CA VAL A 178 -39.85 19.12 -3.20
C VAL A 178 -41.14 19.57 -2.49
N VAL A 179 -41.03 20.11 -1.27
CA VAL A 179 -42.18 20.61 -0.50
C VAL A 179 -42.90 21.73 -1.25
N HIS A 180 -42.18 22.67 -1.86
CA HIS A 180 -42.78 23.76 -2.63
C HIS A 180 -43.55 23.23 -3.86
N SER A 181 -43.01 22.24 -4.58
CA SER A 181 -43.70 21.61 -5.71
C SER A 181 -44.99 20.92 -5.27
N PHE A 182 -44.98 20.17 -4.16
CA PHE A 182 -46.20 19.56 -3.60
C PHE A 182 -47.23 20.60 -3.15
N VAL A 183 -46.82 21.61 -2.37
CA VAL A 183 -47.72 22.68 -1.91
C VAL A 183 -48.34 23.42 -3.09
N SER A 184 -47.58 23.67 -4.14
CA SER A 184 -48.07 24.35 -5.36
C SER A 184 -49.07 23.49 -6.15
N LEU A 185 -48.90 22.16 -6.18
CA LEU A 185 -49.86 21.22 -6.79
C LEU A 185 -51.21 21.20 -6.07
N PHE A 186 -51.21 21.25 -4.74
CA PHE A 186 -52.43 21.15 -3.94
C PHE A 186 -53.17 22.49 -3.77
N THR A 187 -52.45 23.61 -3.79
CA THR A 187 -53.04 24.95 -3.62
C THR A 187 -53.59 25.55 -4.92
N ASN A 188 -53.23 24.99 -6.08
CA ASN A 188 -53.72 25.48 -7.37
C ASN A 188 -55.12 24.92 -7.70
N ASN A 189 -56.15 25.76 -7.65
CA ASN A 189 -57.55 25.35 -7.92
C ASN A 189 -57.91 25.31 -9.41
N GLU A 190 -57.05 25.79 -10.32
CA GLU A 190 -57.34 25.87 -11.76
C GLU A 190 -57.04 24.57 -12.53
N THR A 191 -56.35 23.61 -11.91
CA THR A 191 -55.97 22.34 -12.55
C THR A 191 -56.90 21.21 -12.12
N SER A 192 -57.36 20.42 -13.09
CA SER A 192 -58.23 19.28 -12.81
C SER A 192 -57.50 18.20 -12.01
N LYS A 193 -58.25 17.42 -11.21
CA LYS A 193 -57.70 16.33 -10.38
C LYS A 193 -56.88 15.33 -11.22
N THR A 194 -57.38 14.96 -12.39
CA THR A 194 -56.74 14.06 -13.35
C THR A 194 -55.44 14.63 -13.91
N GLU A 195 -55.38 15.94 -14.19
CA GLU A 195 -54.15 16.58 -14.67
C GLU A 195 -53.08 16.69 -13.58
N LYS A 196 -53.49 16.86 -12.31
CA LYS A 196 -52.57 16.83 -11.15
C LYS A 196 -51.97 15.44 -10.93
N GLU A 197 -52.79 14.39 -11.03
CA GLU A 197 -52.34 13.00 -10.90
C GLU A 197 -51.34 12.63 -12.01
N MET A 198 -51.61 13.01 -13.26
CA MET A 198 -50.70 12.77 -14.38
C MET A 198 -49.35 13.49 -14.23
N ARG A 199 -49.35 14.74 -13.75
CA ARG A 199 -48.12 15.51 -13.50
C ARG A 199 -47.30 14.92 -12.37
N LEU A 200 -47.94 14.43 -11.31
CA LEU A 200 -47.29 13.74 -10.19
C LEU A 200 -46.62 12.45 -10.66
N GLN A 201 -47.31 11.63 -11.44
CA GLN A 201 -46.77 10.37 -11.97
C GLN A 201 -45.49 10.59 -12.81
N ASN A 202 -45.40 11.69 -13.55
CA ASN A 202 -44.22 11.99 -14.38
C ASN A 202 -42.96 12.32 -13.57
N VAL A 203 -43.10 12.83 -12.34
CA VAL A 203 -41.97 13.22 -11.48
C VAL A 203 -41.81 12.34 -10.25
N GLU A 204 -42.74 11.40 -10.00
CA GLU A 204 -42.78 10.50 -8.85
C GLU A 204 -41.46 9.75 -8.68
N CYS A 205 -40.94 9.16 -9.76
CA CYS A 205 -39.67 8.46 -9.75
C CYS A 205 -38.47 9.36 -9.42
N ILE A 206 -38.44 10.59 -9.94
CA ILE A 206 -37.36 11.55 -9.68
C ILE A 206 -37.38 11.99 -8.21
N LEU A 207 -38.58 12.24 -7.68
CA LEU A 207 -38.80 12.62 -6.29
C LEU A 207 -38.44 11.50 -5.32
N ASP A 208 -38.90 10.28 -5.59
CA ASP A 208 -38.61 9.10 -4.79
C ASP A 208 -37.10 8.80 -4.77
N PHE A 209 -36.46 8.78 -5.94
CA PHE A 209 -35.00 8.61 -6.07
C PHE A 209 -34.26 9.69 -5.27
N THR A 210 -34.58 10.96 -5.50
CA THR A 210 -33.97 12.11 -4.83
C THR A 210 -34.08 12.00 -3.31
N LEU A 211 -35.27 11.73 -2.78
CA LEU A 211 -35.50 11.72 -1.33
C LEU A 211 -34.84 10.53 -0.64
N ARG A 212 -34.86 9.35 -1.28
CA ARG A 212 -34.26 8.14 -0.71
C ARG A 212 -32.75 8.15 -0.82
N MET A 213 -32.21 8.52 -1.98
CA MET A 213 -30.77 8.45 -2.24
C MET A 213 -29.99 9.65 -1.72
N HIS A 214 -30.61 10.79 -1.38
CA HIS A 214 -29.85 11.96 -0.91
C HIS A 214 -28.97 11.65 0.31
N ASN A 215 -29.52 10.97 1.32
CA ASN A 215 -28.76 10.65 2.53
C ASN A 215 -27.67 9.60 2.28
N ASP A 216 -27.97 8.58 1.48
CA ASP A 216 -27.01 7.52 1.15
C ASP A 216 -25.85 8.06 0.32
N LEU A 217 -26.14 8.88 -0.70
CA LEU A 217 -25.12 9.52 -1.53
C LEU A 217 -24.25 10.49 -0.72
N ASN A 218 -24.83 11.26 0.22
CA ASN A 218 -24.06 12.08 1.15
C ASN A 218 -23.18 11.24 2.07
N THR A 219 -23.67 10.09 2.53
CA THR A 219 -22.88 9.18 3.37
C THR A 219 -21.68 8.63 2.60
N ILE A 220 -21.91 8.16 1.37
CA ILE A 220 -20.83 7.69 0.48
C ILE A 220 -19.78 8.79 0.27
N TYR A 221 -20.22 10.05 0.08
CA TYR A 221 -19.31 11.19 -0.06
C TYR A 221 -18.39 11.38 1.17
N PHE A 222 -18.97 11.52 2.36
CA PHE A 222 -18.19 11.81 3.57
C PHE A 222 -17.28 10.65 3.96
N GLU A 223 -17.73 9.41 3.74
CA GLU A 223 -16.91 8.22 4.00
C GLU A 223 -15.77 8.08 2.98
N THR A 224 -15.98 8.47 1.72
CA THR A 224 -14.89 8.55 0.73
C THR A 224 -13.87 9.63 1.11
N ALA A 225 -14.33 10.81 1.55
CA ALA A 225 -13.43 11.88 2.01
C ALA A 225 -12.63 11.45 3.26
N PHE A 226 -13.25 10.67 4.15
CA PHE A 226 -12.56 10.05 5.29
C PHE A 226 -11.46 9.08 4.83
N LEU A 227 -11.73 8.22 3.85
CA LEU A 227 -10.73 7.32 3.27
C LEU A 227 -9.57 8.07 2.62
N GLN A 228 -9.86 9.16 1.89
CA GLN A 228 -8.84 10.02 1.28
C GLN A 228 -7.91 10.59 2.35
N LYS A 229 -8.47 11.14 3.44
CA LYS A 229 -7.67 11.67 4.55
C LYS A 229 -6.82 10.60 5.24
N ASN A 230 -7.34 9.38 5.38
CA ASN A 230 -6.56 8.27 5.91
C ASN A 230 -5.43 7.87 4.95
N ASN A 231 -5.63 7.91 3.64
CA ASN A 231 -4.58 7.68 2.65
C ASN A 231 -3.44 8.71 2.78
N GLU A 232 -3.76 9.99 2.98
CA GLU A 232 -2.77 11.04 3.25
C GLU A 232 -1.96 10.74 4.52
N ALA A 233 -2.61 10.23 5.58
CA ALA A 233 -1.93 9.82 6.81
C ALA A 233 -0.98 8.63 6.56
N ILE A 234 -1.44 7.60 5.84
CA ILE A 234 -0.60 6.44 5.46
C ILE A 234 0.60 6.89 4.63
N MET A 235 0.42 7.84 3.71
CA MET A 235 1.51 8.41 2.92
C MET A 235 2.54 9.13 3.81
N ALA A 236 2.08 9.92 4.78
CA ALA A 236 2.96 10.61 5.71
C ALA A 236 3.74 9.63 6.63
N GLU A 237 3.07 8.57 7.09
CA GLU A 237 3.71 7.49 7.86
C GLU A 237 4.75 6.75 7.03
N LEU A 238 4.50 6.52 5.73
CA LEU A 238 5.46 5.87 4.82
C LEU A 238 6.70 6.73 4.57
N GLU A 239 6.53 8.04 4.39
CA GLU A 239 7.64 9.01 4.31
C GLU A 239 8.47 9.00 5.60
N GLN A 240 7.83 8.92 6.76
CA GLN A 240 8.53 8.82 8.04
C GLN A 240 9.25 7.47 8.20
N LEU A 241 8.60 6.37 7.80
CA LEU A 241 9.20 5.05 7.77
C LEU A 241 10.48 5.06 6.93
N PHE A 242 10.46 5.64 5.74
CA PHE A 242 11.63 5.70 4.87
C PHE A 242 12.79 6.48 5.51
N LYS A 243 12.52 7.64 6.13
CA LYS A 243 13.54 8.42 6.86
C LYS A 243 14.15 7.61 8.02
N ASP A 244 13.30 6.90 8.74
CA ASP A 244 13.73 6.05 9.85
C ASP A 244 14.54 4.84 9.35
N TYR A 245 14.15 4.28 8.19
CA TYR A 245 14.80 3.17 7.53
C TYR A 245 16.20 3.51 7.05
N THR A 246 16.37 4.71 6.50
CA THR A 246 17.61 5.21 5.90
C THR A 246 18.53 5.93 6.89
N ARG A 247 18.07 6.19 8.12
CA ARG A 247 18.88 6.79 9.19
C ARG A 247 20.22 6.10 9.46
N PRO A 248 20.33 4.76 9.53
CA PRO A 248 21.60 4.08 9.83
C PRO A 248 22.70 4.40 8.82
N ILE A 249 22.34 4.50 7.54
CA ILE A 249 23.26 4.79 6.44
C ILE A 249 23.42 6.30 6.20
N LYS A 250 22.78 7.15 7.03
CA LYS A 250 22.85 8.61 7.01
C LYS A 250 22.33 9.27 5.73
N TYR A 251 21.48 8.57 4.97
CA TYR A 251 20.77 9.15 3.84
C TYR A 251 19.66 10.08 4.36
N LYS A 252 19.55 11.29 3.78
CA LYS A 252 18.75 12.41 4.34
C LYS A 252 17.56 12.82 3.49
N THR A 253 17.57 12.47 2.20
CA THR A 253 16.51 12.84 1.27
C THR A 253 15.21 12.10 1.64
N ASN A 254 14.06 12.74 1.39
CA ASN A 254 12.76 12.11 1.59
C ASN A 254 12.42 11.13 0.45
N LEU A 255 11.40 10.29 0.64
CA LEU A 255 11.07 9.23 -0.31
C LEU A 255 10.58 9.82 -1.64
N LYS A 256 9.74 10.84 -1.59
CA LYS A 256 9.27 11.57 -2.77
C LYS A 256 10.42 12.04 -3.68
N THR A 257 11.37 12.78 -3.13
CA THR A 257 12.51 13.34 -3.91
C THR A 257 13.43 12.22 -4.39
N CYS A 258 13.69 11.22 -3.53
CA CYS A 258 14.47 10.03 -3.92
C CYS A 258 13.86 9.31 -5.13
N ARG A 259 12.53 9.21 -5.18
CA ARG A 259 11.80 8.60 -6.28
C ARG A 259 11.81 9.46 -7.54
N GLU A 260 11.57 10.77 -7.40
CA GLU A 260 11.52 11.72 -8.52
C GLU A 260 12.88 11.84 -9.24
N ASN A 261 13.97 11.79 -8.47
CA ASN A 261 15.34 11.93 -8.99
C ASN A 261 16.07 10.59 -9.24
N ASP A 262 15.43 9.45 -8.98
CA ASP A 262 16.02 8.10 -9.10
C ASP A 262 17.32 7.89 -8.26
N GLU A 263 17.36 8.45 -7.04
CA GLU A 263 18.53 8.43 -6.13
C GLU A 263 18.77 7.05 -5.45
N TRP A 264 18.15 5.96 -5.95
CA TRP A 264 18.34 4.61 -5.40
C TRP A 264 19.77 4.10 -5.54
N SER A 265 20.58 4.70 -6.41
CA SER A 265 22.01 4.41 -6.52
C SER A 265 22.80 4.97 -5.33
N ASP A 266 22.44 6.16 -4.84
CA ASP A 266 23.09 6.81 -3.71
C ASP A 266 22.84 6.02 -2.42
N ILE A 267 21.61 5.56 -2.19
CA ILE A 267 21.29 4.67 -1.05
C ILE A 267 22.15 3.40 -1.06
N ARG A 268 22.37 2.81 -2.24
CA ARG A 268 23.24 1.62 -2.38
C ARG A 268 24.71 1.94 -2.11
N SER A 269 25.17 3.13 -2.50
CA SER A 269 26.51 3.62 -2.19
C SER A 269 26.69 3.82 -0.69
N ASP A 270 25.76 4.53 -0.04
CA ASP A 270 25.78 4.80 1.40
C ASP A 270 25.73 3.51 2.23
N LEU A 271 24.88 2.55 1.84
CA LEU A 271 24.87 1.23 2.45
C LEU A 271 26.20 0.50 2.26
N SER A 272 26.80 0.56 1.07
CA SER A 272 28.08 -0.10 0.81
C SER A 272 29.21 0.52 1.64
N GLN A 273 29.22 1.83 1.82
CA GLN A 273 30.16 2.52 2.71
C GLN A 273 29.96 2.11 4.19
N TYR A 274 28.70 2.03 4.63
CA TYR A 274 28.36 1.58 5.97
C TYR A 274 28.85 0.14 6.23
N LEU A 275 28.61 -0.77 5.29
CA LEU A 275 29.06 -2.16 5.37
C LEU A 275 30.58 -2.29 5.25
N GLY A 276 31.25 -1.44 4.46
CA GLY A 276 32.71 -1.37 4.41
C GLY A 276 33.30 -1.04 5.78
N THR A 277 32.78 -0.01 6.42
CA THR A 277 33.18 0.38 7.79
C THR A 277 32.95 -0.75 8.80
N MET A 278 31.85 -1.49 8.66
CA MET A 278 31.53 -2.63 9.52
C MET A 278 32.49 -3.80 9.28
N ASN A 279 32.81 -4.12 8.03
CA ASN A 279 33.75 -5.17 7.66
C ASN A 279 35.17 -4.86 8.14
N ASP A 280 35.62 -3.61 8.02
CA ASP A 280 36.92 -3.19 8.55
C ASP A 280 37.00 -3.38 10.08
N ALA A 281 35.92 -3.08 10.80
CA ALA A 281 35.82 -3.31 12.24
C ALA A 281 35.81 -4.81 12.59
N ILE A 282 35.17 -5.66 11.77
CA ILE A 282 35.20 -7.12 11.91
C ILE A 282 36.63 -7.65 11.72
N GLU A 283 37.37 -7.14 10.72
CA GLU A 283 38.75 -7.55 10.48
C GLU A 283 39.69 -7.15 11.61
N ALA A 284 39.54 -5.93 12.12
CA ALA A 284 40.33 -5.40 13.23
C ALA A 284 40.13 -6.20 14.53
N GLY A 285 38.94 -6.78 14.75
CA GLY A 285 38.65 -7.70 15.85
C GLY A 285 38.71 -7.10 17.27
N ASN A 286 38.91 -5.78 17.38
CA ASN A 286 39.10 -5.08 18.66
C ASN A 286 37.86 -4.31 19.13
N GLN A 287 36.78 -4.28 18.33
CA GLN A 287 35.55 -3.52 18.62
C GLN A 287 34.27 -4.33 18.40
N PRO A 288 34.09 -5.47 19.09
CA PRO A 288 32.91 -6.34 18.91
C PRO A 288 31.58 -5.65 19.25
N SER A 289 31.58 -4.72 20.22
CA SER A 289 30.39 -3.93 20.56
C SER A 289 29.96 -2.99 19.42
N GLN A 290 30.92 -2.39 18.72
CA GLN A 290 30.64 -1.51 17.59
C GLN A 290 30.02 -2.30 16.42
N VAL A 291 30.60 -3.45 16.07
CA VAL A 291 30.07 -4.34 15.03
C VAL A 291 28.63 -4.74 15.34
N ARG A 292 28.37 -5.17 16.59
CA ARG A 292 27.02 -5.54 17.03
C ARG A 292 26.04 -4.37 16.93
N ASN A 293 26.43 -3.17 17.37
CA ASN A 293 25.58 -1.99 17.24
C ASN A 293 25.28 -1.66 15.78
N MET A 294 26.27 -1.79 14.89
CA MET A 294 26.08 -1.53 13.47
C MET A 294 25.12 -2.54 12.82
N GLN A 295 25.19 -3.81 13.20
CA GLN A 295 24.25 -4.86 12.75
C GLN A 295 22.82 -4.58 13.25
N ILE A 296 22.67 -4.26 14.55
CA ILE A 296 21.36 -3.92 15.15
C ILE A 296 20.73 -2.73 14.43
N ASN A 297 21.52 -1.70 14.12
CA ASN A 297 21.03 -0.52 13.41
C ASN A 297 20.47 -0.84 12.01
N LEU A 298 20.96 -1.87 11.32
CA LEU A 298 20.39 -2.30 10.02
C LEU A 298 19.15 -3.20 10.20
N GLN A 299 19.07 -3.95 11.30
CA GLN A 299 17.94 -4.84 11.56
C GLN A 299 16.71 -4.09 12.08
N PHE A 300 16.91 -3.13 13.00
CA PHE A 300 15.81 -2.46 13.69
C PHE A 300 14.78 -1.78 12.77
N PRO A 301 15.15 -1.14 11.64
CA PRO A 301 14.15 -0.55 10.76
C PRO A 301 13.31 -1.57 9.99
N ILE A 302 13.74 -2.83 9.90
CA ILE A 302 12.94 -3.93 9.31
C ILE A 302 11.69 -4.18 10.15
N ASP A 303 11.78 -4.09 11.48
CA ASP A 303 10.65 -4.24 12.39
C ASP A 303 9.58 -3.18 12.12
N ARG A 304 10.03 -1.95 11.90
CA ARG A 304 9.14 -0.81 11.60
C ARG A 304 8.45 -1.00 10.26
N LEU A 305 9.13 -1.54 9.26
CA LEU A 305 8.52 -1.89 7.98
C LEU A 305 7.39 -2.91 8.16
N LEU A 306 7.58 -3.94 8.98
CA LEU A 306 6.56 -4.95 9.23
C LEU A 306 5.34 -4.40 9.99
N GLN A 307 5.56 -3.50 10.94
CA GLN A 307 4.47 -2.80 11.62
C GLN A 307 3.68 -1.95 10.63
N PHE A 308 4.37 -1.18 9.78
CA PHE A 308 3.73 -0.37 8.74
C PHE A 308 2.93 -1.22 7.75
N ILE A 309 3.46 -2.37 7.32
CA ILE A 309 2.73 -3.30 6.45
C ILE A 309 1.40 -3.71 7.08
N THR A 310 1.38 -3.98 8.39
CA THR A 310 0.15 -4.34 9.09
C THR A 310 -0.84 -3.19 9.11
N GLN A 311 -0.37 -1.96 9.35
CA GLN A 311 -1.20 -0.75 9.31
C GLN A 311 -1.77 -0.49 7.90
N TYR A 312 -0.93 -0.60 6.87
CA TYR A 312 -1.31 -0.47 5.47
C TYR A 312 -2.40 -1.50 5.10
N ASN A 313 -2.22 -2.77 5.47
CA ASN A 313 -3.24 -3.80 5.20
C ASN A 313 -4.56 -3.53 5.92
N ALA A 314 -4.51 -3.08 7.17
CA ALA A 314 -5.72 -2.71 7.90
C ALA A 314 -6.47 -1.56 7.21
N PHE A 315 -5.74 -0.58 6.66
CA PHE A 315 -6.32 0.48 5.84
C PHE A 315 -6.95 -0.06 4.55
N ILE A 316 -6.29 -0.97 3.83
CA ILE A 316 -6.87 -1.60 2.63
C ILE A 316 -8.14 -2.38 2.97
N ASP A 317 -8.13 -3.19 4.03
CA ASP A 317 -9.30 -3.94 4.48
C ASP A 317 -10.45 -3.02 4.89
N GLN A 318 -10.15 -1.91 5.55
CA GLN A 318 -11.14 -0.89 5.86
C GLN A 318 -11.73 -0.28 4.59
N GLY A 319 -10.88 0.08 3.61
CA GLY A 319 -11.31 0.58 2.31
C GLY A 319 -12.25 -0.38 1.59
N THR A 320 -11.90 -1.68 1.52
CA THR A 320 -12.77 -2.71 0.93
C THR A 320 -14.16 -2.70 1.58
N LYS A 321 -14.24 -2.70 2.92
CA LYS A 321 -15.52 -2.71 3.66
C LYS A 321 -16.37 -1.47 3.40
N PHE A 322 -15.75 -0.30 3.27
CA PHE A 322 -16.47 0.93 2.92
C PHE A 322 -17.06 0.84 1.51
N TYR A 323 -16.30 0.38 0.52
CA TYR A 323 -16.83 0.22 -0.84
C TYR A 323 -17.92 -0.85 -0.94
N GLU A 324 -17.81 -1.95 -0.20
CA GLU A 324 -18.89 -2.94 -0.06
C GLU A 324 -20.16 -2.31 0.53
N LYS A 325 -20.01 -1.51 1.59
CA LYS A 325 -21.11 -0.75 2.20
C LYS A 325 -21.77 0.20 1.20
N PHE A 326 -20.97 0.91 0.39
CA PHE A 326 -21.49 1.79 -0.67
C PHE A 326 -22.28 1.00 -1.71
N GLY A 327 -21.79 -0.18 -2.10
CA GLY A 327 -22.51 -1.07 -3.01
C GLY A 327 -23.87 -1.51 -2.48
N ILE A 328 -23.96 -1.82 -1.17
CA ILE A 328 -25.22 -2.16 -0.49
C ILE A 328 -26.17 -0.96 -0.50
N MET A 329 -25.71 0.23 -0.12
CA MET A 329 -26.52 1.46 -0.11
C MET A 329 -27.11 1.79 -1.49
N LEU A 330 -26.32 1.64 -2.56
CA LEU A 330 -26.83 1.88 -3.92
C LEU A 330 -27.71 0.72 -4.45
N SER A 331 -27.69 -0.44 -3.81
CA SER A 331 -28.53 -1.57 -4.18
C SER A 331 -29.82 -1.64 -3.36
N SER A 332 -29.94 -0.85 -2.29
CA SER A 332 -31.16 -0.75 -1.47
C SER A 332 -32.22 0.20 -2.05
N TYR A 333 -32.01 0.78 -3.23
CA TYR A 333 -33.04 1.58 -3.89
C TYR A 333 -34.18 0.69 -4.41
N GLU A 334 -35.24 0.55 -3.62
CA GLU A 334 -36.35 -0.39 -3.84
C GLU A 334 -37.04 -0.23 -5.21
N ASN A 335 -37.16 1.01 -5.70
CA ASN A 335 -37.90 1.33 -6.92
C ASN A 335 -37.01 1.37 -8.18
N GLU A 336 -35.76 0.88 -8.11
CA GLU A 336 -34.80 0.93 -9.22
C GLU A 336 -35.37 0.37 -10.54
N VAL A 337 -36.06 -0.77 -10.48
CA VAL A 337 -36.65 -1.43 -11.66
C VAL A 337 -37.81 -0.60 -12.24
N GLN A 338 -38.65 -0.03 -11.37
CA GLN A 338 -39.83 0.73 -11.78
C GLN A 338 -39.45 2.10 -12.36
N CYS A 339 -38.37 2.69 -11.83
CA CYS A 339 -37.89 4.01 -12.19
C CYS A 339 -36.68 4.01 -13.14
N ALA A 340 -36.30 2.85 -13.70
CA ALA A 340 -35.08 2.67 -14.49
C ALA A 340 -34.92 3.67 -15.65
N SER A 341 -36.02 4.12 -16.28
CA SER A 341 -36.01 5.08 -17.38
C SER A 341 -35.78 6.53 -16.95
N LYS A 342 -35.89 6.83 -15.65
CA LYS A 342 -35.79 8.19 -15.06
C LYS A 342 -34.60 8.36 -14.12
N ILE A 343 -33.94 7.27 -13.72
CA ILE A 343 -32.72 7.31 -12.91
C ILE A 343 -31.55 7.88 -13.73
N PRO A 344 -30.68 8.72 -13.14
CA PRO A 344 -29.50 9.24 -13.83
C PRO A 344 -28.56 8.15 -14.32
N ARG A 345 -27.95 8.36 -15.49
CA ARG A 345 -26.89 7.45 -15.99
C ARG A 345 -25.67 7.46 -15.07
N GLU A 346 -25.42 8.59 -14.43
CA GLU A 346 -24.36 8.81 -13.45
C GLU A 346 -24.50 7.87 -12.25
N TYR A 347 -25.74 7.54 -11.85
CA TYR A 347 -26.02 6.59 -10.77
C TYR A 347 -25.58 5.17 -11.14
N THR A 348 -25.95 4.70 -12.33
CA THR A 348 -25.52 3.38 -12.84
C THR A 348 -24.00 3.30 -12.96
N LYS A 349 -23.38 4.36 -13.49
CA LYS A 349 -21.91 4.46 -13.57
C LYS A 349 -21.25 4.44 -12.19
N MET A 350 -21.86 5.08 -11.18
CA MET A 350 -21.35 5.04 -9.81
C MET A 350 -21.38 3.62 -9.22
N LYS A 351 -22.46 2.86 -9.45
CA LYS A 351 -22.54 1.43 -9.04
C LYS A 351 -21.44 0.59 -9.69
N GLU A 352 -21.23 0.75 -10.99
CA GLU A 352 -20.15 0.07 -11.73
C GLU A 352 -18.77 0.45 -11.17
N ASN A 353 -18.52 1.75 -10.95
CA ASN A 353 -17.27 2.23 -10.39
C ASN A 353 -17.00 1.70 -8.98
N ILE A 354 -18.02 1.55 -8.13
CA ILE A 354 -17.87 0.95 -6.81
C ILE A 354 -17.46 -0.51 -6.92
N ASN A 355 -18.09 -1.30 -7.79
CA ASN A 355 -17.72 -2.70 -8.00
C ASN A 355 -16.27 -2.84 -8.50
N LEU A 356 -15.87 -2.00 -9.46
CA LEU A 356 -14.49 -1.92 -9.92
C LEU A 356 -13.52 -1.49 -8.81
N SER A 357 -13.96 -0.60 -7.91
CA SER A 357 -13.16 -0.18 -6.75
C SER A 357 -12.93 -1.34 -5.79
N ILE A 358 -13.98 -2.11 -5.46
CA ILE A 358 -13.87 -3.32 -4.61
C ILE A 358 -12.83 -4.28 -5.20
N GLU A 359 -12.87 -4.54 -6.51
CA GLU A 359 -11.90 -5.39 -7.19
C GLU A 359 -10.48 -4.83 -7.05
N LYS A 360 -10.26 -3.53 -7.30
CA LYS A 360 -8.95 -2.88 -7.17
C LYS A 360 -8.40 -2.94 -5.73
N PHE A 361 -9.25 -2.74 -4.72
CA PHE A 361 -8.85 -2.89 -3.32
C PHE A 361 -8.45 -4.32 -2.97
N ASN A 362 -9.10 -5.32 -3.56
CA ASN A 362 -8.76 -6.72 -3.32
C ASN A 362 -7.56 -7.22 -4.13
N THR A 363 -7.19 -6.54 -5.21
CA THR A 363 -6.12 -6.96 -6.13
C THR A 363 -4.98 -5.96 -6.19
N ALA A 364 -5.18 -4.82 -6.84
CA ALA A 364 -4.15 -3.83 -7.16
C ALA A 364 -3.52 -3.17 -5.92
N TYR A 365 -4.32 -2.89 -4.89
CA TYR A 365 -3.87 -2.18 -3.69
C TYR A 365 -3.44 -3.12 -2.56
N ARG A 366 -3.96 -4.35 -2.53
CA ARG A 366 -3.62 -5.37 -1.52
C ARG A 366 -2.32 -6.09 -1.89
N PRO A 367 -1.28 -6.07 -1.04
CA PRO A 367 -0.03 -6.77 -1.27
C PRO A 367 -0.11 -8.18 -0.67
N ILE A 368 -0.82 -9.09 -1.36
CA ILE A 368 -1.18 -10.42 -0.85
C ILE A 368 0.05 -11.24 -0.43
N GLU A 369 1.18 -11.04 -1.12
CA GLU A 369 2.45 -11.73 -0.91
C GLU A 369 3.19 -11.30 0.36
N ILE A 370 2.82 -10.15 0.93
CA ILE A 370 3.47 -9.54 2.10
C ILE A 370 2.76 -9.96 3.41
N ASN A 371 1.60 -10.62 3.32
CA ASN A 371 0.70 -10.81 4.46
C ASN A 371 0.91 -12.10 5.25
N GLY A 372 2.02 -12.81 5.03
CA GLY A 372 2.27 -14.14 5.59
C GLY A 372 3.44 -14.24 6.58
N SER A 373 3.42 -15.30 7.39
CA SER A 373 4.55 -15.76 8.22
C SER A 373 5.85 -15.89 7.42
N LYS A 374 5.74 -16.24 6.13
CA LYS A 374 6.87 -16.34 5.19
C LYS A 374 7.66 -15.04 5.02
N LEU A 375 7.01 -13.87 5.05
CA LEU A 375 7.73 -12.60 4.98
C LEU A 375 8.50 -12.35 6.29
N LYS A 376 7.85 -12.61 7.43
CA LYS A 376 8.51 -12.49 8.74
C LYS A 376 9.70 -13.44 8.82
N GLU A 377 9.55 -14.68 8.37
CA GLU A 377 10.62 -15.67 8.30
C GLU A 377 11.77 -15.18 7.42
N LEU A 378 11.50 -14.62 6.24
CA LEU A 378 12.58 -14.17 5.36
C LEU A 378 13.26 -12.88 5.87
N LEU A 379 12.51 -11.97 6.52
CA LEU A 379 13.02 -10.72 7.07
C LEU A 379 13.72 -10.88 8.43
N TYR A 380 13.34 -11.87 9.23
CA TYR A 380 13.96 -12.15 10.53
C TYR A 380 14.89 -13.36 10.54
N GLY A 381 14.66 -14.34 9.68
CA GLY A 381 15.29 -15.66 9.77
C GLY A 381 14.74 -16.50 10.91
N ILE A 382 13.58 -16.13 11.47
CA ILE A 382 12.92 -16.88 12.52
C ILE A 382 11.94 -17.82 11.83
N ASN A 383 12.25 -19.11 11.83
CA ASN A 383 11.25 -20.14 11.60
C ASN A 383 10.35 -20.15 12.84
N GLU A 384 9.04 -19.88 12.71
CA GLU A 384 8.08 -19.97 13.84
C GLU A 384 8.01 -21.40 14.45
N TYR A 385 8.73 -22.36 13.87
CA TYR A 385 8.87 -23.75 14.31
C TYR A 385 10.22 -24.10 14.95
N GLU A 386 11.15 -23.14 15.12
CA GLU A 386 12.40 -23.35 15.88
C GLU A 386 12.27 -22.74 17.29
N HIS A 387 11.52 -23.42 18.15
CA HIS A 387 11.53 -23.24 19.60
C HIS A 387 11.80 -24.58 20.30
#